data_AF-A0A8E0VGT2-F1
#
_entry.id   AF-A0A8E0VGT2-F1
#
_cell.length_a   1.000
_cell.length_b   1.000
_cell.length_c   1.000
_cell.angle_alpha   90.00
_cell.angle_beta   90.00
_cell.angle_gamma   90.00
#
_symmetry.space_group_name_H-M   'P 1'
#
loop_
_entity.id
_entity.type
_entity.pdbx_description
1 polymer ?
#
loop_
_entity_poly.entity_id
_entity_poly.type
_entity_poly.pdbx_seq_one_letter_code
_entity_poly.pdbx_strand_id
1 'polypeptide(L)'
;MITNQIIATCKRYLTNNHTQSIWEQDSQLIIERMQECIELNLAYQEAYRSTRDEMIENGSQRAFNFSEVQIFGNMNLFTQRLEYLIRVLRTLMQYATLREFVLEGKEPIIVKLDRLHSIITSKKYDYLDQRNQQFEADYEDFKARIAELHVPFYSKLYASCLDCLFLLKANLLTVISAYFCKPCDLIAQINLQQRLETLMIPDLEHKERYKAICRRLKEELAMTARLMKSGMADPPLDRNMPPFAEPFGRPYVNMDPEVLGLLREIECLDKLQCPIPRIAEEFWMKASTLKENYELLKVCTVAEFCS
;
A
#
# COMPACT_ATOMS: atom_id res chain seq x y z
N MET A 1 -23.08 -12.50 -45.87
CA MET A 1 -21.83 -13.26 -45.62
C MET A 1 -21.83 -13.69 -44.16
N ILE A 2 -21.50 -14.96 -43.88
CA ILE A 2 -21.55 -15.57 -42.53
C ILE A 2 -20.78 -14.72 -41.51
N THR A 3 -19.59 -14.23 -41.87
CA THR A 3 -18.78 -13.35 -41.02
C THR A 3 -19.52 -12.10 -40.52
N ASN A 4 -20.34 -11.45 -41.36
CA ASN A 4 -21.07 -10.25 -40.95
C ASN A 4 -22.16 -10.59 -39.92
N GLN A 5 -22.75 -11.78 -40.01
CA GLN A 5 -23.71 -12.27 -39.01
C GLN A 5 -23.00 -12.61 -37.71
N ILE A 6 -21.80 -13.22 -37.75
CA ILE A 6 -20.98 -13.46 -36.56
C ILE A 6 -20.69 -12.13 -35.84
N ILE A 7 -20.19 -11.11 -36.55
CA ILE A 7 -19.92 -9.79 -35.97
C ILE A 7 -21.19 -9.19 -35.35
N ALA A 8 -22.34 -9.25 -36.05
CA ALA A 8 -23.60 -8.74 -35.52
C ALA A 8 -24.03 -9.47 -34.24
N THR A 9 -23.84 -10.79 -34.16
CA THR A 9 -24.11 -11.59 -32.97
C THR A 9 -23.18 -11.22 -31.83
N CYS A 10 -21.86 -11.08 -32.07
CA CYS A 10 -20.91 -10.62 -31.06
C CYS A 10 -21.27 -9.23 -30.52
N LYS A 11 -21.64 -8.29 -31.41
CA LYS A 11 -22.08 -6.95 -30.99
C LYS A 11 -23.33 -7.00 -30.11
N ARG A 12 -24.31 -7.83 -30.46
CA ARG A 12 -25.50 -8.05 -29.62
C ARG A 12 -25.15 -8.65 -28.27
N TYR A 13 -24.24 -9.63 -28.25
CA TYR A 13 -23.76 -10.25 -27.02
C TYR A 13 -23.08 -9.24 -26.08
N LEU A 14 -22.19 -8.40 -26.61
CA LEU A 14 -21.48 -7.37 -25.86
C LEU A 14 -22.37 -6.24 -25.33
N THR A 15 -23.52 -5.99 -25.98
CA THR A 15 -24.43 -4.87 -25.67
C THR A 15 -25.74 -5.30 -25.00
N ASN A 16 -25.84 -6.55 -24.54
CA ASN A 16 -27.07 -7.14 -24.01
C ASN A 16 -28.27 -6.93 -24.96
N ASN A 17 -28.11 -7.25 -26.24
CA ASN A 17 -29.09 -6.94 -27.30
C ASN A 17 -29.36 -5.44 -27.47
N HIS A 18 -28.31 -4.62 -27.49
CA HIS A 18 -28.37 -3.16 -27.68
C HIS A 18 -29.04 -2.39 -26.54
N THR A 19 -29.26 -3.01 -25.38
CA THR A 19 -29.88 -2.34 -24.22
C THR A 19 -28.88 -1.58 -23.36
N GLN A 20 -27.60 -1.93 -23.43
CA GLN A 20 -26.54 -1.31 -22.62
C GLN A 20 -25.28 -1.07 -23.44
N SER A 21 -24.59 0.02 -23.12
CA SER A 21 -23.24 0.29 -23.61
C SER A 21 -22.21 -0.62 -22.95
N ILE A 22 -21.04 -0.77 -23.59
CA ILE A 22 -19.89 -1.48 -22.99
C ILE A 22 -19.35 -0.76 -21.74
N TRP A 23 -19.65 0.54 -21.59
CA TRP A 23 -19.22 1.37 -20.46
C TRP A 23 -20.18 1.33 -19.26
N GLU A 24 -21.41 0.83 -19.45
CA GLU A 24 -22.47 0.80 -18.43
C GLU A 24 -22.56 -0.55 -17.70
N GLN A 25 -21.74 -1.51 -18.12
CA GLN A 25 -21.71 -2.87 -17.61
C GLN A 25 -20.45 -3.07 -16.75
N ASP A 26 -20.41 -4.16 -15.99
CA ASP A 26 -19.23 -4.53 -15.22
C ASP A 26 -18.01 -4.75 -16.14
N SER A 27 -16.91 -4.07 -15.84
CA SER A 27 -15.71 -4.07 -16.69
C SER A 27 -15.09 -5.46 -16.82
N GLN A 28 -15.09 -6.26 -15.75
CA GLN A 28 -14.52 -7.61 -15.76
C GLN A 28 -15.36 -8.53 -16.65
N LEU A 29 -16.69 -8.50 -16.49
CA LEU A 29 -17.62 -9.23 -17.34
C LEU A 29 -17.46 -8.86 -18.82
N ILE A 30 -17.35 -7.57 -19.15
CA ILE A 30 -17.18 -7.15 -20.55
C ILE A 30 -15.85 -7.62 -21.12
N ILE A 31 -14.75 -7.58 -20.35
CA ILE A 31 -13.46 -8.12 -20.79
C ILE A 31 -13.59 -9.61 -21.11
N GLU A 32 -14.24 -10.39 -20.26
CA GLU A 32 -14.48 -11.83 -20.48
C GLU A 32 -15.27 -12.07 -21.76
N ARG A 33 -16.37 -11.35 -21.96
CA ARG A 33 -17.18 -11.46 -23.20
C ARG A 33 -16.42 -11.05 -24.45
N MET A 34 -15.57 -10.03 -24.37
CA MET A 34 -14.71 -9.61 -25.48
C MET A 34 -13.70 -10.71 -25.82
N GLN A 35 -13.12 -11.36 -24.80
CA GLN A 35 -12.19 -12.48 -24.96
C GLN A 35 -12.87 -13.67 -25.64
N GLU A 36 -14.08 -14.03 -25.24
CA GLU A 36 -14.89 -15.07 -25.89
C GLU A 36 -15.16 -14.76 -27.38
N CYS A 37 -15.41 -13.49 -27.71
CA CYS A 37 -15.61 -13.06 -29.11
C CYS A 37 -14.31 -13.18 -29.94
N ILE A 38 -13.15 -12.94 -29.32
CA ILE A 38 -11.84 -13.11 -29.95
C ILE A 38 -11.57 -14.61 -30.19
N GLU A 39 -11.81 -15.44 -29.18
CA GLU A 39 -11.68 -16.90 -29.26
C GLU A 39 -12.61 -17.52 -30.31
N LEU A 40 -13.84 -17.00 -30.43
CA LEU A 40 -14.77 -17.39 -31.48
C LEU A 40 -14.19 -17.15 -32.89
N ASN A 41 -13.50 -16.02 -33.12
CA ASN A 41 -12.87 -15.75 -34.41
C ASN A 41 -11.72 -16.73 -34.68
N LEU A 42 -10.90 -17.03 -33.67
CA LEU A 42 -9.80 -17.99 -33.79
C LEU A 42 -10.33 -19.38 -34.15
N ALA A 43 -11.36 -19.84 -33.42
CA ALA A 43 -12.02 -21.12 -33.70
C ALA A 43 -12.70 -21.16 -35.07
N TYR A 44 -13.34 -20.05 -35.50
CA TYR A 44 -13.95 -19.93 -36.83
C TYR A 44 -12.92 -20.07 -37.95
N GLN A 45 -11.78 -19.39 -37.83
CA GLN A 45 -10.69 -19.48 -38.81
C GLN A 45 -10.07 -20.88 -38.84
N GLU A 46 -9.87 -21.49 -37.67
CA GLU A 46 -9.30 -22.82 -37.56
C GLU A 46 -10.21 -23.88 -38.18
N ALA A 47 -11.50 -23.85 -37.88
CA ALA A 47 -12.48 -24.75 -38.48
C ALA A 47 -12.53 -24.60 -40.01
N TYR A 48 -12.44 -23.38 -40.53
CA TYR A 48 -12.38 -23.17 -41.98
C TYR A 48 -11.12 -23.77 -42.62
N ARG A 49 -9.95 -23.54 -42.02
CA ARG A 49 -8.67 -24.08 -42.52
C ARG A 49 -8.67 -25.61 -42.48
N SER A 50 -9.04 -26.20 -41.35
CA SER A 50 -9.14 -27.66 -41.18
C SER A 50 -10.11 -28.27 -42.20
N THR A 51 -11.31 -27.71 -42.38
CA THR A 51 -12.28 -28.21 -43.37
C THR A 51 -11.73 -28.12 -44.81
N ARG A 52 -11.04 -27.03 -45.13
CA ARG A 52 -10.43 -26.85 -46.47
C ARG A 52 -9.34 -27.87 -46.72
N ASP A 53 -8.48 -28.11 -45.74
CA ASP A 53 -7.34 -29.02 -45.88
C ASP A 53 -7.83 -30.47 -46.02
N GLU A 54 -8.84 -30.89 -45.25
CA GLU A 54 -9.53 -32.19 -45.42
C GLU A 54 -10.15 -32.35 -46.81
N MET A 55 -10.75 -31.29 -47.37
CA MET A 55 -11.30 -31.35 -48.74
C MET A 55 -10.22 -31.56 -49.80
N ILE A 56 -9.04 -30.96 -49.62
CA ILE A 56 -7.90 -31.10 -50.53
C ILE A 56 -7.34 -32.52 -50.42
N GLU A 57 -7.15 -33.05 -49.21
CA GLU A 57 -6.65 -34.41 -48.97
C GLU A 57 -7.57 -35.49 -49.56
N ASN A 58 -8.89 -35.29 -49.47
CA ASN A 58 -9.88 -36.21 -50.03
C ASN A 58 -10.08 -36.08 -51.55
N GLY A 59 -9.26 -35.28 -52.24
CA GLY A 59 -9.31 -35.13 -53.70
C GLY A 59 -10.55 -34.40 -54.23
N SER A 60 -11.19 -33.56 -53.39
CA SER A 60 -12.40 -32.84 -53.80
C SER A 60 -12.09 -31.79 -54.87
N GLN A 61 -12.76 -31.87 -56.03
CA GLN A 61 -12.64 -30.87 -57.10
C GLN A 61 -13.30 -29.51 -56.77
N ARG A 62 -13.92 -29.37 -55.59
CA ARG A 62 -14.59 -28.14 -55.12
C ARG A 62 -14.05 -27.65 -53.76
N ALA A 63 -12.77 -27.87 -53.46
CA ALA A 63 -12.15 -27.28 -52.28
C ALA A 63 -12.34 -25.75 -52.28
N PHE A 64 -12.60 -25.17 -51.11
CA PHE A 64 -12.83 -23.73 -50.98
C PHE A 64 -11.59 -22.93 -51.41
N ASN A 65 -11.71 -22.17 -52.52
CA ASN A 65 -10.67 -21.26 -53.01
C ASN A 65 -11.07 -19.78 -52.77
N PHE A 66 -11.64 -19.49 -51.61
CA PHE A 66 -12.00 -18.12 -51.24
C PHE A 66 -10.82 -17.42 -50.58
N SER A 67 -10.70 -16.12 -50.82
CA SER A 67 -9.70 -15.28 -50.15
C SER A 67 -10.00 -15.19 -48.65
N GLU A 68 -9.06 -15.65 -47.82
CA GLU A 68 -9.14 -15.50 -46.35
C GLU A 68 -9.28 -14.04 -45.92
N VAL A 69 -8.65 -13.12 -46.65
CA VAL A 69 -8.77 -11.67 -46.40
C VAL A 69 -10.21 -11.20 -46.60
N GLN A 70 -10.91 -11.71 -47.62
CA GLN A 70 -12.31 -11.36 -47.87
C GLN A 70 -13.26 -12.00 -46.85
N ILE A 71 -12.94 -13.21 -46.37
CA ILE A 71 -13.77 -13.92 -45.38
C ILE A 71 -13.58 -13.33 -43.99
N PHE A 72 -12.34 -13.19 -43.53
CA PHE A 72 -11.99 -12.88 -42.14
C PHE A 72 -11.59 -11.43 -41.92
N GLY A 73 -11.26 -10.65 -42.96
CA GLY A 73 -10.71 -9.30 -42.80
C GLY A 73 -11.54 -8.38 -41.90
N ASN A 74 -12.88 -8.35 -42.08
CA ASN A 74 -13.76 -7.58 -41.19
C ASN A 74 -13.79 -8.11 -39.75
N MET A 75 -13.71 -9.44 -39.55
CA MET A 75 -13.72 -10.04 -38.21
C MET A 75 -12.39 -9.79 -37.51
N ASN A 76 -11.26 -9.85 -38.22
CA ASN A 76 -9.94 -9.55 -37.69
C ASN A 76 -9.83 -8.09 -37.23
N LEU A 77 -10.35 -7.15 -38.01
CA LEU A 77 -10.46 -5.75 -37.58
C LEU A 77 -11.34 -5.60 -36.34
N PHE A 78 -12.45 -6.35 -36.27
CA PHE A 78 -13.32 -6.35 -35.10
C PHE A 78 -12.63 -6.91 -33.85
N THR A 79 -11.95 -8.05 -33.94
CA THR A 79 -11.22 -8.61 -32.79
C THR A 79 -10.05 -7.73 -32.36
N GLN A 80 -9.34 -7.11 -33.30
CA GLN A 80 -8.32 -6.10 -32.98
C GLN A 80 -8.92 -4.92 -32.23
N ARG A 81 -10.11 -4.46 -32.63
CA ARG A 81 -10.84 -3.42 -31.90
C ARG A 81 -11.18 -3.86 -30.48
N LEU A 82 -11.62 -5.10 -30.28
CA LEU A 82 -11.89 -5.65 -28.95
C LEU A 82 -10.63 -5.69 -28.07
N GLU A 83 -9.47 -6.06 -28.62
CA GLU A 83 -8.20 -6.02 -27.89
C GLU A 83 -7.86 -4.60 -27.40
N TYR A 84 -8.10 -3.57 -28.22
CA TYR A 84 -7.91 -2.18 -27.81
C TYR A 84 -8.86 -1.78 -26.68
N LEU A 85 -10.13 -2.17 -26.75
CA LEU A 85 -11.11 -1.92 -25.70
C LEU A 85 -10.78 -2.66 -24.40
N ILE A 86 -10.34 -3.92 -24.47
CA ILE A 86 -9.85 -4.67 -23.30
C ILE A 86 -8.72 -3.92 -22.62
N ARG A 87 -7.75 -3.39 -23.39
CA ARG A 87 -6.64 -2.61 -22.84
C ARG A 87 -7.13 -1.34 -22.14
N VAL A 88 -8.09 -0.62 -22.72
CA VAL A 88 -8.71 0.55 -22.08
C VAL A 88 -9.42 0.15 -20.78
N LEU A 89 -10.29 -0.85 -20.80
CA LEU A 89 -11.05 -1.30 -19.62
C LEU A 89 -10.14 -1.75 -18.49
N ARG A 90 -9.12 -2.57 -18.77
CA ARG A 90 -8.12 -3.01 -17.79
C ARG A 90 -7.38 -1.82 -17.16
N THR A 91 -7.04 -0.83 -17.98
CA THR A 91 -6.37 0.39 -17.54
C THR A 91 -7.28 1.20 -16.59
N LEU A 92 -8.57 1.37 -16.93
CA LEU A 92 -9.52 2.08 -16.07
C LEU A 92 -9.78 1.33 -14.75
N MET A 93 -9.93 0.01 -14.78
CA MET A 93 -10.05 -0.82 -13.56
C MET A 93 -8.84 -0.67 -12.64
N GLN A 94 -7.64 -0.70 -13.23
CA GLN A 94 -6.40 -0.47 -12.49
C GLN A 94 -6.39 0.89 -11.78
N TYR A 95 -6.87 1.94 -12.43
CA TYR A 95 -6.96 3.26 -11.81
C TYR A 95 -8.01 3.37 -10.72
N ALA A 96 -9.12 2.61 -10.80
CA ALA A 96 -10.09 2.54 -9.72
C ALA A 96 -9.43 2.08 -8.41
N THR A 97 -8.52 1.09 -8.47
CA THR A 97 -7.80 0.63 -7.27
C THR A 97 -6.86 1.70 -6.68
N LEU A 98 -6.18 2.49 -7.53
CA LEU A 98 -5.35 3.62 -7.08
C LEU A 98 -6.19 4.72 -6.43
N ARG A 99 -7.40 4.97 -6.94
CA ARG A 99 -8.33 5.97 -6.42
C ARG A 99 -8.76 5.67 -4.99
N GLU A 100 -9.05 4.40 -4.70
CA GLU A 100 -9.48 3.91 -3.37
C GLU A 100 -8.32 3.86 -2.36
N PHE A 101 -7.08 3.71 -2.84
CA PHE A 101 -5.91 3.63 -1.97
C PHE A 101 -5.55 4.99 -1.35
N VAL A 102 -5.71 5.15 -0.04
CA VAL A 102 -5.39 6.41 0.67
C VAL A 102 -3.87 6.64 0.72
N LEU A 103 -3.34 7.39 -0.24
CA LEU A 103 -1.95 7.82 -0.34
C LEU A 103 -1.88 9.34 -0.53
N GLU A 104 -1.13 10.04 0.31
CA GLU A 104 -0.96 11.48 0.19
C GLU A 104 -0.22 11.82 -1.11
N GLY A 105 -0.74 12.79 -1.87
CA GLY A 105 -0.09 13.28 -3.09
C GLY A 105 -0.44 12.51 -4.36
N LYS A 106 -1.38 11.56 -4.30
CA LYS A 106 -1.93 10.90 -5.49
C LYS A 106 -2.95 11.78 -6.24
N GLU A 107 -3.49 12.81 -5.59
CA GLU A 107 -4.59 13.66 -6.10
C GLU A 107 -4.32 14.23 -7.50
N PRO A 108 -3.12 14.77 -7.82
CA PRO A 108 -2.84 15.28 -9.17
C PRO A 108 -2.92 14.19 -10.25
N ILE A 109 -2.56 12.95 -9.91
CA ILE A 109 -2.63 11.81 -10.82
C ILE A 109 -4.08 11.39 -11.01
N ILE A 110 -4.85 11.28 -9.92
CA ILE A 110 -6.29 10.97 -9.98
C ILE A 110 -7.02 11.99 -10.87
N VAL A 111 -6.76 13.29 -10.72
CA VAL A 111 -7.39 14.32 -11.57
C VAL A 111 -7.08 14.14 -13.06
N LYS A 112 -5.84 13.79 -13.41
CA LYS A 112 -5.48 13.52 -14.81
C LYS A 112 -6.16 12.25 -15.33
N LEU A 113 -6.29 11.23 -14.50
CA LEU A 113 -6.96 9.97 -14.83
C LEU A 113 -8.47 10.12 -15.01
N ASP A 114 -9.13 10.89 -14.14
CA ASP A 114 -10.56 11.19 -14.25
C ASP A 114 -10.85 11.93 -15.56
N ARG A 115 -9.97 12.87 -15.96
CA ARG A 115 -10.05 13.54 -17.26
C ARG A 115 -9.89 12.56 -18.41
N LEU A 116 -8.91 11.65 -18.34
CA LEU A 116 -8.70 10.63 -19.38
C LEU A 116 -9.89 9.69 -19.52
N HIS A 117 -10.41 9.20 -18.40
CA HIS A 117 -11.62 8.40 -18.34
C HIS A 117 -12.77 9.13 -19.03
N SER A 118 -13.04 10.38 -18.63
CA SER A 118 -14.09 11.18 -19.23
C SER A 118 -13.91 11.37 -20.74
N ILE A 119 -12.68 11.61 -21.23
CA ILE A 119 -12.42 11.82 -22.66
C ILE A 119 -12.70 10.56 -23.46
N ILE A 120 -12.22 9.40 -23.01
CA ILE A 120 -12.31 8.16 -23.78
C ILE A 120 -13.73 7.56 -23.74
N THR A 121 -14.50 7.74 -22.66
CA THR A 121 -15.84 7.13 -22.52
C THR A 121 -16.99 8.02 -22.99
N SER A 122 -16.78 9.33 -23.20
CA SER A 122 -17.85 10.26 -23.60
C SER A 122 -18.03 10.41 -25.11
N LYS A 123 -17.34 9.60 -25.93
CA LYS A 123 -17.38 9.76 -27.38
C LYS A 123 -18.69 9.21 -27.93
N LYS A 124 -19.21 9.86 -28.98
CA LYS A 124 -20.54 9.58 -29.54
C LYS A 124 -20.56 8.49 -30.62
N TYR A 125 -19.39 7.97 -31.01
CA TYR A 125 -19.31 6.91 -32.01
C TYR A 125 -19.57 5.53 -31.39
N ASP A 126 -19.90 4.55 -32.22
CA ASP A 126 -19.94 3.15 -31.82
C ASP A 126 -18.51 2.63 -31.61
N TYR A 127 -18.13 2.35 -30.37
CA TYR A 127 -16.83 1.80 -30.00
C TYR A 127 -16.57 0.42 -30.64
N LEU A 128 -17.64 -0.33 -30.91
CA LEU A 128 -17.59 -1.65 -31.54
C LEU A 128 -17.57 -1.56 -33.08
N ASP A 129 -17.65 -0.37 -33.68
CA ASP A 129 -17.48 -0.19 -35.12
C ASP A 129 -16.00 -0.27 -35.51
N GLN A 130 -15.62 -1.43 -36.03
CA GLN A 130 -14.26 -1.74 -36.46
C GLN A 130 -13.77 -0.93 -37.68
N ARG A 131 -14.63 -0.11 -38.30
CA ARG A 131 -14.26 0.77 -39.41
C ARG A 131 -14.07 2.22 -38.98
N ASN A 132 -14.38 2.54 -37.73
CA ASN A 132 -14.37 3.90 -37.23
C ASN A 132 -12.96 4.36 -36.87
N GLN A 133 -12.29 5.06 -37.80
CA GLN A 133 -10.93 5.58 -37.62
C GLN A 133 -10.78 6.64 -36.51
N GLN A 134 -11.88 7.28 -36.10
CA GLN A 134 -11.83 8.26 -35.01
C GLN A 134 -11.49 7.59 -33.67
N PHE A 135 -11.94 6.34 -33.47
CA PHE A 135 -11.53 5.57 -32.31
C PHE A 135 -10.02 5.28 -32.34
N GLU A 136 -9.43 4.88 -33.47
CA GLU A 136 -7.98 4.65 -33.54
C GLU A 136 -7.20 5.89 -33.13
N ALA A 137 -7.60 7.07 -33.63
CA ALA A 137 -6.97 8.33 -33.24
C ALA A 137 -7.12 8.61 -31.73
N ASP A 138 -8.32 8.41 -31.18
CA ASP A 138 -8.59 8.61 -29.75
C ASP A 138 -7.86 7.58 -28.87
N TYR A 139 -7.69 6.35 -29.34
CA TYR A 139 -6.96 5.30 -28.64
C TYR A 139 -5.45 5.57 -28.63
N GLU A 140 -4.88 6.06 -29.74
CA GLU A 140 -3.49 6.52 -29.77
C GLU A 140 -3.27 7.72 -28.83
N ASP A 141 -4.18 8.69 -28.81
CA ASP A 141 -4.14 9.82 -27.85
C ASP A 141 -4.26 9.33 -26.40
N PHE A 142 -5.15 8.37 -26.12
CA PHE A 142 -5.26 7.74 -24.82
C PHE A 142 -3.94 7.10 -24.39
N LYS A 143 -3.31 6.28 -25.25
CA LYS A 143 -2.01 5.68 -24.97
C LYS A 143 -0.92 6.74 -24.73
N ALA A 144 -0.88 7.78 -25.56
CA ALA A 144 0.11 8.85 -25.43
C ALA A 144 -0.02 9.56 -24.08
N ARG A 145 -1.24 9.92 -23.67
CA ARG A 145 -1.47 10.59 -22.38
C ARG A 145 -1.21 9.67 -21.18
N ILE A 146 -1.51 8.39 -21.30
CA ILE A 146 -1.16 7.38 -20.28
C ILE A 146 0.36 7.26 -20.16
N ALA A 147 1.09 7.32 -21.28
CA ALA A 147 2.54 7.37 -21.28
C ALA A 147 3.11 8.71 -20.75
N GLU A 148 2.44 9.84 -20.96
CA GLU A 148 2.84 11.13 -20.35
C GLU A 148 2.62 11.19 -18.84
N LEU A 149 1.71 10.36 -18.32
CA LEU A 149 1.62 10.16 -16.88
C LEU A 149 2.87 9.48 -16.32
N HIS A 150 3.69 8.81 -17.14
CA HIS A 150 4.97 8.24 -16.76
C HIS A 150 6.10 9.27 -16.74
N VAL A 151 6.95 9.12 -15.73
CA VAL A 151 8.23 9.82 -15.58
C VAL A 151 9.05 9.77 -16.89
N PRO A 152 9.86 10.80 -17.24
CA PRO A 152 10.52 10.96 -18.55
C PRO A 152 11.57 9.89 -18.93
N PHE A 153 11.74 8.84 -18.13
CA PHE A 153 12.86 7.91 -18.22
C PHE A 153 12.63 6.74 -19.18
N TYR A 154 11.37 6.47 -19.57
CA TYR A 154 11.06 5.43 -20.54
C TYR A 154 10.95 6.03 -21.94
N SER A 155 11.82 5.59 -22.86
CA SER A 155 11.86 6.12 -24.22
C SER A 155 10.56 5.79 -24.98
N LYS A 156 10.15 6.69 -25.88
CA LYS A 156 8.99 6.55 -26.79
C LYS A 156 8.94 5.20 -27.55
N LEU A 157 10.05 4.48 -27.66
CA LEU A 157 10.16 3.22 -28.39
C LEU A 157 9.52 2.03 -27.64
N TYR A 158 9.36 2.13 -26.32
CA TYR A 158 8.83 1.05 -25.48
C TYR A 158 7.31 1.16 -25.25
N ALA A 159 6.69 2.31 -25.53
CA ALA A 159 5.28 2.57 -25.26
C ALA A 159 4.29 1.77 -26.12
N SER A 160 4.69 1.22 -27.27
CA SER A 160 3.79 0.43 -28.12
C SER A 160 3.63 -1.03 -27.67
N CYS A 161 4.59 -1.55 -26.89
CA CYS A 161 4.67 -2.97 -26.50
C CYS A 161 4.53 -3.22 -25.00
N LEU A 162 4.54 -2.19 -24.15
CA LEU A 162 4.38 -2.38 -22.70
C LEU A 162 2.91 -2.39 -22.29
N ASP A 163 2.54 -3.45 -21.57
CA ASP A 163 1.26 -3.55 -20.88
C ASP A 163 1.00 -2.32 -20.01
N CYS A 164 -0.21 -1.78 -20.07
CA CYS A 164 -0.64 -0.65 -19.24
C CYS A 164 -0.52 -0.94 -17.73
N LEU A 165 -0.46 -2.23 -17.33
CA LEU A 165 -0.16 -2.67 -15.96
C LEU A 165 1.25 -2.23 -15.51
N PHE A 166 2.25 -2.34 -16.40
CA PHE A 166 3.59 -1.84 -16.11
C PHE A 166 3.58 -0.31 -15.95
N LEU A 167 2.70 0.36 -16.68
CA LEU A 167 2.55 1.80 -16.55
C LEU A 167 1.94 2.16 -15.18
N LEU A 168 0.82 1.59 -14.74
CA LEU A 168 0.32 1.89 -13.38
C LEU A 168 1.41 1.73 -12.29
N LYS A 169 2.18 0.64 -12.39
CA LYS A 169 3.27 0.30 -11.47
C LYS A 169 4.31 1.41 -11.33
N ALA A 170 4.90 1.93 -12.42
CA ALA A 170 5.99 2.91 -12.27
C ALA A 170 5.50 4.27 -11.72
N ASN A 171 4.26 4.65 -12.00
CA ASN A 171 3.66 5.84 -11.39
C ASN A 171 3.44 5.69 -9.89
N LEU A 172 2.91 4.54 -9.48
CA LEU A 172 2.72 4.23 -8.08
C LEU A 172 4.07 4.16 -7.34
N LEU A 173 5.09 3.54 -7.93
CA LEU A 173 6.46 3.53 -7.39
C LEU A 173 7.03 4.94 -7.23
N THR A 174 6.75 5.86 -8.14
CA THR A 174 7.22 7.25 -8.06
C THR A 174 6.58 7.99 -6.89
N VAL A 175 5.25 7.89 -6.74
CA VAL A 175 4.53 8.54 -5.63
C VAL A 175 4.95 7.94 -4.29
N ILE A 176 5.07 6.62 -4.22
CA ILE A 176 5.55 5.92 -3.02
C ILE A 176 6.97 6.37 -2.69
N SER A 177 7.89 6.39 -3.66
CA SER A 177 9.26 6.83 -3.43
C SER A 177 9.32 8.28 -2.91
N ALA A 178 8.52 9.18 -3.49
CA ALA A 178 8.41 10.56 -3.02
C ALA A 178 7.90 10.63 -1.58
N TYR A 179 6.92 9.81 -1.20
CA TYR A 179 6.44 9.72 0.19
C TYR A 179 7.52 9.23 1.15
N PHE A 180 8.25 8.17 0.79
CA PHE A 180 9.32 7.61 1.63
C PHE A 180 10.55 8.54 1.75
N CYS A 181 10.73 9.48 0.83
CA CYS A 181 11.74 10.54 0.91
C CYS A 181 11.33 11.72 1.82
N LYS A 182 10.05 11.85 2.21
CA LYS A 182 9.62 12.91 3.13
C LYS A 182 10.11 12.62 4.56
N PRO A 183 10.44 13.65 5.35
CA PRO A 183 10.65 13.49 6.78
C PRO A 183 9.32 13.09 7.43
N CYS A 184 9.16 11.81 7.70
CA CYS A 184 8.00 11.23 8.38
C CYS A 184 8.49 10.27 9.46
N ASP A 185 7.70 10.05 10.50
CA ASP A 185 8.05 9.12 11.57
C ASP A 185 8.23 7.68 11.04
N LEU A 186 9.10 6.88 11.68
CA LEU A 186 9.37 5.50 11.27
C LEU A 186 8.10 4.64 11.33
N ILE A 187 7.25 4.86 12.34
CA ILE A 187 5.97 4.15 12.47
C ILE A 187 5.05 4.48 11.28
N ALA A 188 5.03 5.74 10.82
CA ALA A 188 4.25 6.13 9.65
C ALA A 188 4.73 5.43 8.36
N GLN A 189 6.04 5.24 8.19
CA GLN A 189 6.61 4.48 7.07
C GLN A 189 6.24 3.00 7.11
N ILE A 190 6.28 2.38 8.30
CA ILE A 190 5.90 0.98 8.50
C ILE A 190 4.41 0.77 8.21
N ASN A 191 3.54 1.63 8.76
CA ASN A 191 2.10 1.55 8.53
C ASN A 191 1.74 1.70 7.04
N LEU A 192 2.41 2.62 6.33
CA LEU A 192 2.22 2.73 4.88
C LEU A 192 2.71 1.47 4.15
N GLN A 193 3.89 0.95 4.51
CA GLN A 193 4.43 -0.26 3.89
C GLN A 193 3.49 -1.46 4.05
N GLN A 194 2.88 -1.65 5.22
CA GLN A 194 1.88 -2.68 5.46
C GLN A 194 0.62 -2.47 4.60
N ARG A 195 0.16 -1.22 4.48
CA ARG A 195 -0.98 -0.90 3.59
C ARG A 195 -0.65 -1.12 2.12
N LEU A 196 0.59 -0.90 1.70
CA LEU A 196 1.01 -1.19 0.32
C LEU A 196 0.93 -2.69 -0.01
N GLU A 197 1.11 -3.58 0.97
CA GLU A 197 1.02 -5.03 0.76
C GLU A 197 -0.42 -5.51 0.55
N THR A 198 -1.41 -4.73 0.97
CA THR A 198 -2.81 -5.05 0.66
C THR A 198 -3.14 -4.77 -0.80
N LEU A 199 -2.30 -4.00 -1.51
CA LEU A 199 -2.41 -3.85 -2.95
C LEU A 199 -1.82 -5.11 -3.60
N MET A 200 -2.69 -5.94 -4.20
CA MET A 200 -2.29 -7.13 -4.97
C MET A 200 -1.68 -6.75 -6.33
N ILE A 201 -0.81 -5.74 -6.34
CA ILE A 201 -0.09 -5.27 -7.53
C ILE A 201 1.30 -5.94 -7.53
N PRO A 202 1.63 -6.75 -8.54
CA PRO A 202 2.90 -7.46 -8.57
C PRO A 202 4.09 -6.50 -8.66
N ASP A 203 5.24 -6.95 -8.15
CA ASP A 203 6.55 -6.30 -8.25
C ASP A 203 6.64 -4.87 -7.70
N LEU A 204 5.85 -4.52 -6.68
CA LEU A 204 5.90 -3.18 -6.08
C LEU A 204 7.21 -2.85 -5.34
N GLU A 205 8.29 -3.62 -5.47
CA GLU A 205 9.58 -3.39 -4.81
C GLU A 205 9.54 -3.35 -3.26
N HIS A 206 8.62 -4.12 -2.64
CA HIS A 206 8.49 -4.18 -1.17
C HIS A 206 9.81 -4.51 -0.46
N LYS A 207 10.60 -5.42 -1.04
CA LYS A 207 11.90 -5.85 -0.49
C LYS A 207 12.89 -4.69 -0.32
N GLU A 208 13.01 -3.83 -1.32
CA GLU A 208 13.94 -2.70 -1.27
C GLU A 208 13.47 -1.64 -0.27
N ARG A 209 12.15 -1.43 -0.15
CA ARG A 209 11.59 -0.55 0.88
C ARG A 209 11.81 -1.09 2.29
N TYR A 210 11.62 -2.38 2.53
CA TYR A 210 11.94 -2.97 3.84
C TYR A 210 13.41 -2.81 4.21
N LYS A 211 14.34 -2.97 3.27
CA LYS A 211 15.76 -2.70 3.54
C LYS A 211 16.00 -1.25 3.97
N ALA A 212 15.33 -0.29 3.33
CA ALA A 212 15.42 1.12 3.69
C ALA A 212 14.86 1.39 5.10
N ILE A 213 13.67 0.84 5.42
CA ILE A 213 13.05 0.94 6.75
C ILE A 213 13.97 0.33 7.82
N CYS A 214 14.51 -0.88 7.59
CA CYS A 214 15.42 -1.54 8.52
C CYS A 214 16.71 -0.75 8.76
N ARG A 215 17.26 -0.12 7.71
CA ARG A 215 18.44 0.74 7.84
C ARG A 215 18.15 1.93 8.74
N ARG A 216 17.01 2.59 8.53
CA ARG A 216 16.58 3.71 9.35
C ARG A 216 16.30 3.32 10.81
N LEU A 217 15.63 2.19 11.04
CA LEU A 217 15.43 1.65 12.39
C LEU A 217 16.77 1.45 13.12
N LYS A 218 17.77 0.91 12.42
CA LYS A 218 19.11 0.72 12.99
C LYS A 218 19.77 2.05 13.36
N GLU A 219 19.59 3.09 12.55
CA GLU A 219 20.09 4.44 12.82
C GLU A 219 19.39 5.07 14.04
N GLU A 220 18.05 4.96 14.13
CA GLU A 220 17.28 5.44 15.28
C GLU A 220 17.66 4.72 16.58
N LEU A 221 17.80 3.39 16.56
CA LEU A 221 18.28 2.63 17.71
C LEU A 221 19.70 3.06 18.15
N ALA A 222 20.60 3.31 17.20
CA ALA A 222 21.94 3.78 17.50
C ALA A 222 21.94 5.20 18.11
N MET A 223 21.06 6.09 17.62
CA MET A 223 20.89 7.43 18.19
C MET A 223 20.32 7.36 19.61
N THR A 224 19.25 6.59 19.84
CA THR A 224 18.66 6.40 21.16
C THR A 224 19.66 5.80 22.15
N ALA A 225 20.46 4.80 21.72
CA ALA A 225 21.50 4.23 22.56
C ALA A 225 22.60 5.24 22.93
N ARG A 226 22.96 6.16 22.01
CA ARG A 226 23.91 7.24 22.31
C ARG A 226 23.33 8.25 23.30
N LEU A 227 22.08 8.68 23.08
CA LEU A 227 21.38 9.61 23.97
C LEU A 227 21.21 9.04 25.38
N MET A 228 20.84 7.76 25.49
CA MET A 228 20.76 7.06 26.76
C MET A 228 22.12 7.06 27.46
N LYS A 229 23.19 6.66 26.76
CA LYS A 229 24.54 6.64 27.34
C LYS A 229 25.03 8.02 27.78
N SER A 230 24.77 9.08 27.01
CA SER A 230 25.18 10.44 27.37
C SER A 230 24.33 11.04 28.51
N GLY A 231 23.05 10.68 28.58
CA GLY A 231 22.12 11.16 29.61
C GLY A 231 22.02 10.27 30.85
N MET A 232 22.84 9.21 30.96
CA MET A 232 22.78 8.28 32.10
C MET A 232 23.17 8.94 33.43
N ALA A 233 24.08 9.92 33.40
CA ALA A 233 24.56 10.59 34.61
C ALA A 233 23.68 11.78 35.02
N ASP A 234 23.08 12.47 34.04
CA ASP A 234 22.23 13.64 34.23
C ASP A 234 21.18 13.67 33.10
N PRO A 235 20.07 12.91 33.23
CA PRO A 235 19.07 12.86 32.19
C PRO A 235 18.33 14.20 32.11
N PRO A 236 18.03 14.71 30.91
CA PRO A 236 17.23 15.92 30.78
C PRO A 236 15.84 15.70 31.39
N LEU A 237 15.47 16.56 32.34
CA LEU A 237 14.19 16.52 33.04
C LEU A 237 13.23 17.56 32.46
N ASP A 238 11.95 17.24 32.45
CA ASP A 238 10.93 18.23 32.13
C ASP A 238 10.90 19.36 33.18
N ARG A 239 10.40 20.54 32.78
CA ARG A 239 10.28 21.68 33.69
C ARG A 239 9.47 21.28 34.93
N ASN A 240 10.01 21.57 36.12
CA ASN A 240 9.46 21.22 37.43
C ASN A 240 9.49 19.72 37.78
N MET A 241 10.23 18.89 37.04
CA MET A 241 10.46 17.49 37.41
C MET A 241 11.68 17.38 38.34
N PRO A 242 11.55 16.79 39.54
CA PRO A 242 12.68 16.63 40.46
C PRO A 242 13.71 15.63 39.90
N PRO A 243 15.01 15.78 40.25
CA PRO A 243 16.10 14.93 39.75
C PRO A 243 16.03 13.48 40.24
N PHE A 244 15.19 13.22 41.24
CA PHE A 244 14.85 11.88 41.69
C PHE A 244 13.34 11.74 41.54
N ALA A 245 12.90 10.74 40.78
CA ALA A 245 11.50 10.39 40.73
C ALA A 245 11.11 9.69 42.04
N GLU A 246 10.53 10.43 42.98
CA GLU A 246 9.66 9.83 44.00
C GLU A 246 8.20 9.88 43.51
N PRO A 247 7.41 8.82 43.73
CA PRO A 247 6.03 8.74 43.27
C PRO A 247 5.18 9.81 43.97
N PHE A 248 4.96 10.93 43.28
CA PHE A 248 3.91 11.94 43.46
C PHE A 248 3.57 12.37 44.90
N GLY A 249 4.03 13.57 45.29
CA GLY A 249 3.19 14.55 45.99
C GLY A 249 3.03 14.47 47.51
N ARG A 250 3.95 13.84 48.26
CA ARG A 250 3.96 13.92 49.74
C ARG A 250 5.14 14.76 50.25
N PRO A 251 5.00 15.49 51.38
CA PRO A 251 6.15 16.08 52.07
C PRO A 251 7.18 14.99 52.38
N TYR A 252 8.43 15.20 51.95
CA TYR A 252 9.51 14.27 52.18
C TYR A 252 10.01 14.41 53.62
N VAL A 253 9.76 13.38 54.43
CA VAL A 253 10.37 13.25 55.76
C VAL A 253 11.73 12.59 55.54
N ASN A 254 12.78 13.39 55.60
CA ASN A 254 14.15 12.89 55.50
C ASN A 254 14.59 12.32 56.85
N MET A 255 15.09 11.08 56.85
CA MET A 255 15.88 10.55 57.97
C MET A 255 17.31 10.39 57.47
N ASP A 256 18.26 10.96 58.19
CA ASP A 256 19.67 10.97 57.80
C ASP A 256 20.14 9.57 57.35
N PRO A 257 20.72 9.42 56.15
CA PRO A 257 21.20 8.13 55.65
C PRO A 257 22.16 7.42 56.60
N GLU A 258 22.96 8.16 57.38
CA GLU A 258 23.87 7.60 58.38
C GLU A 258 23.09 6.98 59.55
N VAL A 259 22.00 7.62 59.98
CA VAL A 259 21.09 7.10 61.02
C VAL A 259 20.42 5.81 60.55
N LEU A 260 19.95 5.76 59.30
CA LEU A 260 19.37 4.55 58.72
C LEU A 260 20.38 3.40 58.58
N GLY A 261 21.62 3.73 58.21
CA GLY A 261 22.73 2.78 58.16
C GLY A 261 22.99 2.15 59.52
N LEU A 262 23.15 2.98 60.55
CA LEU A 262 23.39 2.53 61.93
C LEU A 262 22.24 1.67 62.47
N LEU A 263 20.98 2.05 62.22
CA LEU A 263 19.82 1.24 62.64
C LEU A 263 19.83 -0.14 61.99
N ARG A 264 20.17 -0.24 60.70
CA ARG A 264 20.27 -1.53 60.01
C ARG A 264 21.42 -2.39 60.53
N GLU A 265 22.57 -1.80 60.80
CA GLU A 265 23.71 -2.52 61.37
C GLU A 265 23.37 -3.11 62.73
N ILE A 266 22.71 -2.33 63.59
CA ILE A 266 22.28 -2.79 64.91
C ILE A 266 21.17 -3.86 64.80
N GLU A 267 20.17 -3.69 63.92
CA GLU A 267 19.14 -4.72 63.66
C GLU A 267 19.76 -6.03 63.14
N CYS A 268 20.81 -5.95 62.32
CA CYS A 268 21.55 -7.13 61.86
C CYS A 268 22.29 -7.82 63.00
N LEU A 269 22.95 -7.07 63.89
CA LEU A 269 23.64 -7.65 65.06
C LEU A 269 22.65 -8.36 65.99
N ASP A 270 21.49 -7.76 66.25
CA ASP A 270 20.42 -8.36 67.06
C ASP A 270 19.87 -9.66 66.44
N LYS A 271 19.54 -9.64 65.14
CA LYS A 271 19.08 -10.84 64.41
C LYS A 271 20.12 -11.97 64.38
N LEU A 272 21.40 -11.61 64.35
CA LEU A 272 22.52 -12.55 64.40
C LEU A 272 22.90 -12.94 65.84
N GLN A 273 22.14 -12.50 66.85
CA GLN A 273 22.38 -12.75 68.29
C GLN A 273 23.78 -12.32 68.76
N CYS A 274 24.35 -11.30 68.11
CA CYS A 274 25.62 -10.72 68.49
C CYS A 274 25.40 -9.62 69.55
N PRO A 275 26.32 -9.45 70.51
CA PRO A 275 26.20 -8.38 71.50
C PRO A 275 26.25 -7.01 70.82
N ILE A 276 25.21 -6.20 71.04
CA ILE A 276 25.16 -4.82 70.56
C ILE A 276 26.21 -4.00 71.33
N PRO A 277 27.08 -3.21 70.66
CA PRO A 277 28.05 -2.37 71.34
C PRO A 277 27.38 -1.39 72.31
N ARG A 278 27.94 -1.19 73.50
CA ARG A 278 27.42 -0.26 74.52
C ARG A 278 27.10 1.15 74.01
N ILE A 279 27.91 1.64 73.07
CA ILE A 279 27.73 2.96 72.43
C ILE A 279 26.45 3.04 71.59
N ALA A 280 25.89 1.90 71.18
CA ALA A 280 24.69 1.78 70.36
C ALA A 280 23.45 1.31 71.14
N GLU A 281 23.59 0.90 72.42
CA GLU A 281 22.47 0.42 73.26
C GLU A 281 21.40 1.50 73.44
N GLU A 282 21.81 2.74 73.76
CA GLU A 282 20.85 3.85 73.94
C GLU A 282 20.11 4.17 72.64
N PHE A 283 20.83 4.10 71.52
CA PHE A 283 20.27 4.34 70.19
C PHE A 283 19.31 3.22 69.77
N TRP A 284 19.64 1.97 70.08
CA TRP A 284 18.79 0.81 69.85
C TRP A 284 17.50 0.87 70.68
N MET A 285 17.57 1.27 71.94
CA MET A 285 16.39 1.46 72.80
C MET A 285 15.42 2.51 72.24
N LYS A 286 15.94 3.51 71.52
CA LYS A 286 15.15 4.56 70.86
C LYS A 286 14.74 4.21 69.43
N ALA A 287 15.29 3.13 68.85
CA ALA A 287 15.10 2.77 67.44
C ALA A 287 13.62 2.53 67.09
N SER A 288 12.88 1.81 67.94
CA SER A 288 11.45 1.54 67.72
C SER A 288 10.63 2.82 67.69
N THR A 289 10.85 3.73 68.64
CA THR A 289 10.17 5.03 68.68
C THR A 289 10.54 5.90 67.48
N LEU A 290 11.82 5.90 67.08
CA LEU A 290 12.27 6.65 65.91
C LEU A 290 11.65 6.12 64.61
N LYS A 291 11.54 4.81 64.48
CA LYS A 291 10.91 4.14 63.33
C LYS A 291 9.41 4.42 63.28
N GLU A 292 8.72 4.34 64.42
CA GLU A 292 7.30 4.71 64.53
C GLU A 292 7.08 6.18 64.19
N ASN A 293 7.86 7.10 64.74
CA ASN A 293 7.77 8.52 64.43
C ASN A 293 8.06 8.80 62.95
N TYR A 294 9.04 8.13 62.35
CA TYR A 294 9.36 8.25 60.93
C TYR A 294 8.20 7.79 60.05
N GLU A 295 7.58 6.65 60.36
CA GLU A 295 6.40 6.16 59.64
C GLU A 295 5.17 7.06 59.85
N LEU A 296 4.95 7.58 61.06
CA LEU A 296 3.87 8.54 61.33
C LEU A 296 4.04 9.83 60.51
N LEU A 297 5.25 10.38 60.48
CA LEU A 297 5.55 11.60 59.74
C LEU A 297 5.38 11.41 58.23
N LYS A 298 5.62 10.21 57.67
CA LYS A 298 5.34 9.90 56.24
C LYS A 298 3.85 9.92 55.89
N VAL A 299 2.99 9.72 56.89
CA VAL A 299 1.53 9.57 56.71
C VAL A 299 0.79 10.87 57.05
N CYS A 300 1.38 11.76 57.85
CA CYS A 300 0.83 13.09 58.11
C CYS A 300 0.67 13.91 56.82
N THR A 301 -0.58 14.16 56.44
CA THR A 301 -0.92 15.11 55.37
C THR A 301 -0.83 16.55 55.87
N VAL A 302 -0.47 17.48 54.99
CA VAL A 302 -0.32 18.94 55.26
C VAL A 302 -1.53 19.58 55.98
N ALA A 303 -2.70 18.93 56.02
CA ALA A 303 -3.91 19.41 56.68
C ALA A 303 -3.81 19.50 58.23
N GLU A 304 -2.90 18.79 58.90
CA GLU A 304 -2.82 18.77 60.38
C GLU A 304 -1.92 19.85 60.98
N PHE A 305 -1.09 20.52 60.18
CA PHE A 305 -0.18 21.58 60.64
C PHE A 305 -0.77 23.00 60.55
N CYS A 306 -1.96 23.15 59.97
CA CYS A 306 -2.64 24.45 59.76
C CYS A 306 -3.89 24.65 60.64
N SER A 307 -3.99 23.96 61.76
CA SER A 307 -5.03 24.16 62.79
C SER A 307 -4.43 24.51 64.13
#